data_AF-A0A9Q8ILF0-F1
#
_entry.id   AF-A0A9Q8ILF0-F1
#
_cell.length_a   1.000
_cell.length_b   1.000
_cell.length_c   1.000
_cell.angle_alpha   90.00
_cell.angle_beta   90.00
_cell.angle_gamma   90.00
#
_symmetry.space_group_name_H-M   'P 1'
#
loop_
_entity.id
_entity.type
_entity.pdbx_description
1 polymer ?
#
loop_
_entity_poly.entity_id
_entity_poly.type
_entity_poly.pdbx_seq_one_letter_code
_entity_poly.pdbx_strand_id
1 'polypeptide(L)'
;LFAYSKGIFSSRQISELAEENLPARWLTKNSFPSYRTICRFRISDEAENLISKCMNQLTKYLRKNYYIDDVSFIDGTKILANANKYSFVWRKNIIRFDKLNREAIIKLLHDMNDVKYLGKLPDNSDISTSELDEIIIHLENCLADLNYQIKQNKKVSPNPNKQNRRKLKSIKRKLRFRKCKQMEYQKR
;
A
#
# COMPACT_ATOMS: atom_id res chain seq x y z
N LEU A 1 11.90 -10.67 24.63
CA LEU A 1 10.49 -10.85 25.07
C LEU A 1 10.08 -9.74 26.05
N PHE A 2 10.74 -9.61 27.21
CA PHE A 2 10.43 -8.56 28.20
C PHE A 2 10.46 -7.13 27.63
N ALA A 3 11.49 -6.77 26.85
CA ALA A 3 11.52 -5.46 26.21
C ALA A 3 10.33 -5.24 25.24
N TYR A 4 9.96 -6.26 24.46
CA TYR A 4 8.83 -6.17 23.52
C TYR A 4 7.48 -6.04 24.22
N SER A 5 7.28 -6.68 25.37
CA SER A 5 6.03 -6.50 26.14
C SER A 5 5.91 -5.10 26.75
N LYS A 6 7.03 -4.36 26.85
CA LYS A 6 7.06 -2.94 27.22
C LYS A 6 7.00 -1.99 26.02
N GLY A 7 6.83 -2.51 24.80
CA GLY A 7 6.80 -1.69 23.57
C GLY A 7 8.18 -1.20 23.11
N ILE A 8 9.26 -1.78 23.62
CA ILE A 8 10.64 -1.38 23.28
C ILE A 8 11.19 -2.32 22.20
N PHE A 9 11.36 -1.79 20.99
CA PHE A 9 11.78 -2.58 19.82
C PHE A 9 13.19 -2.25 19.31
N SER A 10 13.71 -1.07 19.65
CA SER A 10 15.04 -0.65 19.23
C SER A 10 16.12 -1.37 20.02
N SER A 11 17.11 -1.95 19.35
CA SER A 11 18.22 -2.66 20.01
C SER A 11 19.04 -1.77 20.94
N ARG A 12 19.10 -0.46 20.67
CA ARG A 12 19.74 0.52 21.56
C ARG A 12 18.95 0.68 22.85
N GLN A 13 17.64 0.90 22.73
CA GLN A 13 16.75 1.00 23.89
C GLN A 13 16.68 -0.31 24.69
N ILE A 14 16.85 -1.47 24.05
CA ILE A 14 16.94 -2.76 24.76
C ILE A 14 18.25 -2.85 25.57
N SER A 15 19.36 -2.33 25.04
CA SER A 15 20.65 -2.24 25.74
C SER A 15 20.52 -1.33 26.96
N GLU A 16 19.97 -0.14 26.78
CA GLU A 16 19.68 0.83 27.86
C GLU A 16 18.74 0.20 28.90
N LEU A 17 17.68 -0.49 28.47
CA LEU A 17 16.76 -1.18 29.38
C LEU A 17 17.48 -2.24 30.23
N ALA A 18 18.43 -2.99 29.66
CA ALA A 18 19.20 -3.99 30.42
C ALA A 18 20.12 -3.35 31.47
N GLU A 19 20.60 -2.13 31.22
CA GLU A 19 21.41 -1.37 32.16
C GLU A 19 20.55 -0.70 33.25
N GLU A 20 19.49 0.00 32.88
CA GLU A 20 18.73 0.86 33.78
C GLU A 20 17.68 0.09 34.61
N ASN A 21 17.07 -0.96 34.05
CA ASN A 21 15.92 -1.63 34.64
C ASN A 21 16.34 -2.87 35.45
N LEU A 22 16.07 -2.87 36.75
CA LEU A 22 16.45 -3.98 37.65
C LEU A 22 15.87 -5.35 37.22
N PRO A 23 14.57 -5.48 36.86
CA PRO A 23 14.05 -6.70 36.26
C PRO A 23 14.79 -7.15 34.99
N ALA A 24 15.10 -6.23 34.07
CA ALA A 24 15.84 -6.56 32.84
C ALA A 24 17.27 -7.06 33.15
N ARG A 25 17.93 -6.41 34.11
CA ARG A 25 19.26 -6.78 34.62
C ARG A 25 19.25 -8.16 35.27
N TRP A 26 18.18 -8.50 36.00
CA TRP A 26 18.02 -9.85 36.56
C TRP A 26 17.86 -10.91 35.46
N LEU A 27 17.06 -10.62 34.43
CA LEU A 27 16.87 -11.51 33.27
C LEU A 27 18.15 -11.73 32.48
N THR A 28 19.03 -10.73 32.38
CA THR A 28 20.33 -10.86 31.73
C THR A 28 21.42 -11.41 32.65
N LYS A 29 21.08 -11.83 33.88
CA LYS A 29 22.05 -12.27 34.89
C LYS A 29 23.17 -11.26 35.12
N ASN A 30 22.80 -9.98 35.19
CA ASN A 30 23.71 -8.85 35.36
C ASN A 30 24.74 -8.68 34.22
N SER A 31 24.45 -9.22 33.03
CA SER A 31 25.20 -8.92 31.81
C SER A 31 24.60 -7.73 31.06
N PHE A 32 25.46 -6.91 30.46
CA PHE A 32 25.10 -5.71 29.71
C PHE A 32 25.50 -5.88 28.23
N PRO A 33 24.70 -6.61 27.44
CA PRO A 33 25.01 -6.85 26.03
C PRO A 33 24.88 -5.55 25.23
N SER A 34 25.92 -5.20 24.47
CA SER A 34 25.87 -4.04 23.58
C SER A 34 24.72 -4.11 22.58
N TYR A 35 24.24 -2.95 22.11
CA TYR A 35 23.21 -2.89 21.06
C TYR A 35 23.58 -3.68 19.81
N ARG A 36 24.88 -3.80 19.45
CA ARG A 36 25.35 -4.58 18.30
C ARG A 36 25.16 -6.08 18.53
N THR A 37 25.45 -6.55 19.74
CA THR A 37 25.24 -7.95 20.14
C THR A 37 23.75 -8.30 20.06
N ILE A 38 22.90 -7.43 20.61
CA ILE A 38 21.43 -7.58 20.54
C ILE A 38 20.95 -7.58 19.09
N CYS A 39 21.44 -6.66 18.24
CA CYS A 39 21.10 -6.63 16.82
C CYS A 39 21.47 -7.93 16.12
N ARG A 40 22.72 -8.41 16.29
CA ARG A 40 23.20 -9.64 15.65
C ARG A 40 22.39 -10.85 16.08
N PHE A 41 22.09 -10.95 17.38
CA PHE A 41 21.24 -12.00 17.91
C PHE A 41 19.84 -11.97 17.31
N ARG A 42 19.26 -10.79 17.04
CA ARG A 42 17.92 -10.70 16.47
C ARG A 42 17.84 -10.98 14.97
N ILE A 43 18.93 -10.71 14.24
CA ILE A 43 18.99 -10.84 12.77
C ILE A 43 19.31 -12.28 12.36
N SER A 44 19.83 -13.13 13.25
CA SER A 44 20.05 -14.52 12.90
C SER A 44 18.71 -15.26 12.70
N ASP A 45 18.61 -15.98 11.58
CA ASP A 45 17.37 -16.68 11.17
C ASP A 45 16.85 -17.64 12.26
N GLU A 46 17.75 -18.31 12.97
CA GLU A 46 17.42 -19.22 14.07
C GLU A 46 16.75 -18.49 15.24
N ALA A 47 17.32 -17.35 15.64
CA ALA A 47 16.84 -16.59 16.78
C ALA A 47 15.56 -15.83 16.42
N GLU A 48 15.41 -15.30 15.21
CA GLU A 48 14.17 -14.67 14.75
C GLU A 48 13.00 -15.65 14.82
N ASN A 49 13.20 -16.87 14.32
CA ASN A 49 12.20 -17.93 14.38
C ASN A 49 11.87 -18.33 15.82
N LEU A 50 12.88 -18.46 16.67
CA LEU A 50 12.69 -18.81 18.09
C LEU A 50 11.94 -17.71 18.84
N ILE A 51 12.34 -16.45 18.67
CA ILE A 51 11.69 -15.29 19.28
C ILE A 51 10.22 -15.23 18.85
N SER A 52 9.93 -15.44 17.56
CA SER A 52 8.57 -15.43 17.04
C SER A 52 7.71 -16.54 17.65
N LYS A 53 8.25 -17.77 17.76
CA LYS A 53 7.57 -18.89 18.44
C LYS A 53 7.31 -18.60 19.92
N CYS A 54 8.30 -18.06 20.63
CA CYS A 54 8.15 -17.70 22.05
C CYS A 54 7.13 -16.59 22.26
N MET A 55 7.13 -15.54 21.41
CA MET A 55 6.12 -14.49 21.48
C MET A 55 4.71 -15.06 21.26
N ASN A 56 4.53 -15.94 20.27
CA ASN A 56 3.25 -16.60 20.03
C ASN A 56 2.78 -17.45 21.22
N GLN A 57 3.68 -18.20 21.84
CA GLN A 57 3.36 -18.98 23.05
C GLN A 57 3.01 -18.09 24.23
N LEU A 58 3.76 -17.00 24.43
CA LEU A 58 3.50 -16.02 25.48
C LEU A 58 2.12 -15.38 25.29
N THR A 59 1.78 -14.93 24.09
CA THR A 59 0.45 -14.36 23.79
C THR A 59 -0.67 -15.37 24.01
N LYS A 60 -0.49 -16.62 23.58
CA LYS A 60 -1.47 -17.70 23.84
C LYS A 60 -1.67 -17.95 25.33
N TYR A 61 -0.59 -17.96 26.10
CA TYR A 61 -0.65 -18.12 27.55
C TYR A 61 -1.38 -16.96 28.21
N LEU A 62 -1.04 -15.71 27.85
CA LEU A 62 -1.68 -14.52 28.40
C LEU A 62 -3.18 -14.47 28.07
N ARG A 63 -3.55 -14.83 26.85
CA ARG A 63 -4.96 -14.98 26.43
C ARG A 63 -5.69 -16.04 27.23
N LYS A 64 -5.10 -17.23 27.39
CA LYS A 64 -5.72 -18.34 28.14
C LYS A 64 -6.01 -17.96 29.60
N ASN A 65 -5.20 -17.08 30.18
CA ASN A 65 -5.36 -16.61 31.55
C ASN A 65 -6.09 -15.27 31.66
N TYR A 66 -6.73 -14.78 30.58
CA TYR A 66 -7.50 -13.53 30.57
C TYR A 66 -6.69 -12.28 30.95
N TYR A 67 -5.37 -12.26 30.68
CA TYR A 67 -4.54 -11.06 30.87
C TYR A 67 -4.53 -10.12 29.66
N ILE A 68 -4.91 -10.63 28.48
CA ILE A 68 -5.00 -9.88 27.22
C ILE A 68 -6.24 -10.34 26.46
N ASP A 69 -7.02 -9.39 25.97
CA ASP A 69 -8.22 -9.64 25.15
C ASP A 69 -7.89 -9.78 23.65
N ASP A 70 -8.81 -10.39 22.91
CA ASP A 70 -8.76 -10.46 21.44
C ASP A 70 -9.11 -9.14 20.75
N VAL A 71 -9.55 -8.14 21.51
CA VAL A 71 -9.96 -6.84 21.00
C VAL A 71 -8.79 -5.87 21.11
N SER A 72 -8.23 -5.49 19.97
CA SER A 72 -7.28 -4.37 19.90
C SER A 72 -8.04 -3.06 20.00
N PHE A 73 -8.04 -2.43 21.18
CA PHE A 73 -8.49 -1.04 21.33
C PHE A 73 -7.41 -0.14 20.75
N ILE A 74 -7.60 0.29 19.50
CA ILE A 74 -6.78 1.34 18.89
C ILE A 74 -7.24 2.65 19.54
N ASP A 75 -6.63 2.98 20.69
CA ASP A 75 -6.92 4.17 21.47
C ASP A 75 -6.87 5.41 20.56
N GLY A 76 -7.99 6.14 20.50
CA GLY A 76 -8.18 7.31 19.63
C GLY A 76 -8.93 7.08 18.31
N THR A 77 -9.32 5.86 17.92
CA THR A 77 -10.08 5.68 16.66
C THR A 77 -11.56 6.03 16.84
N LYS A 78 -11.89 7.31 16.72
CA LYS A 78 -13.28 7.73 16.47
C LYS A 78 -13.65 7.27 15.07
N ILE A 79 -14.41 6.18 14.96
CA ILE A 79 -15.10 5.83 13.71
C ILE A 79 -16.21 6.86 13.53
N LEU A 80 -15.86 8.04 13.03
CA LEU A 80 -16.85 8.96 12.51
C LEU A 80 -17.44 8.29 11.28
N ALA A 81 -18.75 8.05 11.30
CA ALA A 81 -19.45 7.74 10.06
C ALA A 81 -19.06 8.80 9.03
N ASN A 82 -18.67 8.40 7.82
CA ASN A 82 -18.55 9.32 6.69
C ASN A 82 -19.95 9.76 6.24
N ALA A 83 -20.68 10.39 7.16
CA ALA A 83 -21.99 10.96 7.00
C ALA A 83 -21.82 12.47 7.22
N ASN A 84 -21.15 13.13 6.27
CA ASN A 84 -21.16 14.59 6.28
C ASN A 84 -22.63 15.03 6.14
N LYS A 85 -23.18 15.63 7.21
CA LYS A 85 -24.59 16.07 7.30
C LYS A 85 -24.98 17.00 6.15
N TYR A 86 -24.00 17.64 5.51
CA TYR A 86 -24.15 18.58 4.40
C TYR A 86 -23.55 18.04 3.08
N SER A 87 -23.76 16.78 2.74
CA SER A 87 -23.30 16.19 1.47
C SER A 87 -24.18 16.55 0.25
N PHE A 88 -24.84 17.72 0.26
CA PHE A 88 -25.59 18.18 -0.90
C PHE A 88 -24.62 18.64 -1.98
N VAL A 89 -24.61 17.94 -3.11
CA VAL A 89 -23.81 18.31 -4.29
C VAL A 89 -24.77 18.84 -5.35
N TRP A 90 -24.55 20.08 -5.77
CA TRP A 90 -25.32 20.70 -6.84
C TRP A 90 -25.22 19.90 -8.15
N ARG A 91 -26.37 19.55 -8.75
CA ARG A 91 -26.43 18.82 -10.03
C ARG A 91 -25.59 19.50 -11.12
N LYS A 92 -25.59 20.84 -11.17
CA LYS A 92 -24.75 21.64 -12.08
C LYS A 92 -23.25 21.34 -11.91
N ASN A 93 -22.79 21.14 -10.68
CA ASN A 93 -21.40 20.78 -10.41
C ASN A 93 -21.10 19.34 -10.86
N ILE A 94 -22.01 18.39 -10.63
CA ILE A 94 -21.85 17.01 -11.09
C ILE A 94 -21.66 16.98 -12.61
N ILE A 95 -22.54 17.65 -13.36
CA ILE A 95 -22.45 17.75 -14.83
C ILE A 95 -21.13 18.38 -15.26
N ARG A 96 -20.71 19.48 -14.61
CA ARG A 96 -19.44 20.15 -14.92
C ARG A 96 -18.24 19.24 -14.67
N PHE A 97 -18.20 18.55 -13.53
CA PHE A 97 -17.08 17.67 -13.18
C PHE A 97 -17.06 16.39 -14.02
N ASP A 98 -18.22 15.85 -14.41
CA ASP A 98 -18.28 14.72 -15.33
C ASP A 98 -17.72 15.09 -16.70
N LYS A 99 -18.07 16.27 -17.24
CA LYS A 99 -17.47 16.79 -18.48
C LYS A 99 -15.94 16.91 -18.37
N LEU A 100 -15.43 17.51 -17.30
CA LEU A 100 -13.97 17.63 -17.05
C LEU A 100 -13.30 16.25 -16.89
N ASN A 101 -14.03 15.26 -16.37
CA ASN A 101 -13.54 13.90 -16.24
C ASN A 101 -13.39 13.23 -17.61
N ARG A 102 -14.38 13.39 -18.50
CA ARG A 102 -14.36 12.89 -19.88
C ARG A 102 -13.22 13.52 -20.70
N GLU A 103 -13.06 14.84 -20.64
CA GLU A 103 -11.96 15.54 -21.31
C GLU A 103 -10.58 15.04 -20.86
N ALA A 104 -10.42 14.75 -19.58
CA ALA A 104 -9.17 14.22 -19.07
C ALA A 104 -8.91 12.76 -19.47
N ILE A 105 -9.97 11.94 -19.62
CA ILE A 105 -9.86 10.59 -20.17
C ILE A 105 -9.34 10.66 -21.61
N ILE A 106 -9.96 11.51 -22.45
CA ILE A 106 -9.54 11.71 -23.84
C ILE A 106 -8.07 12.14 -23.91
N LYS A 107 -7.65 13.11 -23.09
CA LYS A 107 -6.23 13.52 -23.00
C LYS A 107 -5.29 12.37 -22.63
N LEU A 108 -5.69 11.50 -21.69
CA LEU A 108 -4.88 10.33 -21.31
C LEU A 108 -4.77 9.29 -22.43
N LEU A 109 -5.82 9.14 -23.25
CA LEU A 109 -5.79 8.26 -24.42
C LEU A 109 -4.87 8.83 -25.51
N HIS A 110 -4.91 10.15 -25.74
CA HIS A 110 -3.96 10.82 -26.63
C HIS A 110 -2.50 10.65 -26.17
N ASP A 111 -2.22 10.87 -24.88
CA ASP A 111 -0.88 10.71 -24.31
C ASP A 111 -0.29 9.30 -24.50
N MET A 112 -1.17 8.32 -24.70
CA MET A 112 -0.83 6.91 -24.91
C MET A 112 -0.37 6.62 -26.34
N ASN A 113 -0.76 7.44 -27.33
CA ASN A 113 -0.46 7.30 -28.77
C ASN A 113 -1.11 6.07 -29.44
N ASP A 114 -2.16 5.50 -28.87
CA ASP A 114 -2.86 4.33 -29.42
C ASP A 114 -3.88 4.75 -30.50
N VAL A 115 -3.38 4.87 -31.74
CA VAL A 115 -4.10 5.20 -32.98
C VAL A 115 -5.37 4.34 -33.20
N LYS A 116 -5.39 3.13 -32.62
CA LYS A 116 -6.51 2.18 -32.76
C LYS A 116 -7.82 2.68 -32.13
N TYR A 117 -7.74 3.54 -31.12
CA TYR A 117 -8.92 4.18 -30.49
C TYR A 117 -9.20 5.57 -31.06
N LEU A 118 -8.21 6.21 -31.69
CA LEU A 118 -8.35 7.53 -32.32
C LEU A 118 -9.30 7.50 -33.54
N GLY A 119 -9.31 6.42 -34.31
CA GLY A 119 -10.22 6.26 -35.46
C GLY A 119 -11.69 5.97 -35.08
N LYS A 120 -11.99 5.77 -33.80
CA LYS A 120 -13.34 5.46 -33.28
C LYS A 120 -13.93 6.55 -32.40
N LEU A 121 -13.28 7.69 -32.25
CA LEU A 121 -13.77 8.81 -31.46
C LEU A 121 -14.44 9.84 -32.40
N PRO A 122 -15.72 9.69 -32.77
CA PRO A 122 -16.46 10.84 -33.25
C PRO A 122 -16.51 11.87 -32.12
N ASP A 123 -16.43 13.15 -32.50
CA ASP A 123 -16.21 14.33 -31.64
C ASP A 123 -17.16 14.53 -30.44
N ASN A 124 -18.08 13.60 -30.14
CA ASN A 124 -19.03 13.69 -29.03
C ASN A 124 -19.53 12.32 -28.50
N SER A 125 -18.87 11.18 -28.76
CA SER A 125 -19.34 9.90 -28.21
C SER A 125 -18.86 9.67 -26.77
N ASP A 126 -19.82 9.38 -25.90
CA ASP A 126 -19.59 9.01 -24.51
C ASP A 126 -18.81 7.70 -24.41
N ILE A 127 -17.53 7.77 -24.05
CA ILE A 127 -16.71 6.59 -23.76
C ILE A 127 -17.37 5.83 -22.62
N SER A 128 -17.82 4.62 -22.90
CA SER A 128 -18.50 3.78 -21.92
C SER A 128 -17.51 3.28 -20.86
N THR A 129 -18.04 3.00 -19.66
CA THR A 129 -17.24 2.40 -18.58
C THR A 129 -16.68 1.02 -18.97
N SER A 130 -17.37 0.30 -19.85
CA SER A 130 -16.92 -0.97 -20.42
C SER A 130 -15.74 -0.80 -21.38
N GLU A 131 -15.76 0.23 -22.23
CA GLU A 131 -14.65 0.52 -23.16
C GLU A 131 -13.38 0.90 -22.39
N LEU A 132 -13.53 1.62 -21.27
CA LEU A 132 -12.41 1.90 -20.37
C LEU A 132 -11.82 0.64 -19.74
N ASP A 133 -12.63 -0.39 -19.49
CA ASP A 133 -12.14 -1.67 -18.98
C ASP A 133 -11.31 -2.41 -20.03
N GLU A 134 -11.77 -2.45 -21.28
CA GLU A 134 -11.01 -3.04 -22.38
C GLU A 134 -9.64 -2.36 -22.53
N ILE A 135 -9.59 -1.03 -22.43
CA ILE A 135 -8.34 -0.25 -22.48
C ILE A 135 -7.44 -0.58 -21.28
N ILE A 136 -8.00 -0.71 -20.07
CA ILE A 136 -7.23 -1.08 -18.88
C ILE A 136 -6.65 -2.50 -19.01
N ILE A 137 -7.40 -3.45 -19.57
CA ILE A 137 -6.94 -4.81 -19.83
C ILE A 137 -5.81 -4.81 -20.87
N HIS A 138 -5.96 -4.04 -21.95
CA HIS A 138 -4.90 -3.90 -22.95
C HIS A 138 -3.60 -3.37 -22.33
N LEU A 139 -3.69 -2.33 -21.49
CA LEU A 139 -2.56 -1.79 -20.74
C LEU A 139 -1.89 -2.81 -19.81
N GLU A 140 -2.68 -3.70 -19.21
CA GLU A 140 -2.16 -4.77 -18.36
C GLU A 140 -1.31 -5.76 -19.14
N ASN A 141 -1.77 -6.15 -20.33
CA ASN A 141 -1.05 -7.05 -21.22
C ASN A 141 0.26 -6.40 -21.69
N CYS A 142 0.23 -5.15 -22.15
CA CYS A 142 1.46 -4.44 -22.55
C CYS A 142 2.46 -4.29 -21.40
N LEU A 143 1.98 -4.08 -20.16
CA LEU A 143 2.84 -4.04 -18.98
C LEU A 143 3.46 -5.39 -18.66
N ALA A 144 2.75 -6.50 -18.89
CA ALA A 144 3.29 -7.84 -18.71
C ALA A 144 4.43 -8.11 -19.71
N ASP A 145 4.23 -7.76 -20.99
CA ASP A 145 5.25 -7.90 -22.04
C ASP A 145 6.51 -7.08 -21.73
N LEU A 146 6.35 -5.82 -21.32
CA LEU A 146 7.48 -4.98 -20.92
C LEU A 146 8.23 -5.55 -19.71
N ASN A 147 7.52 -6.12 -18.72
CA ASN A 147 8.17 -6.76 -17.59
C ASN A 147 8.98 -8.00 -18.03
N TYR A 148 8.45 -8.78 -18.97
CA TYR A 148 9.17 -9.91 -19.56
C TYR A 148 10.43 -9.44 -20.28
N GLN A 149 10.34 -8.44 -21.16
CA GLN A 149 11.48 -7.89 -21.89
C GLN A 149 12.55 -7.29 -20.94
N ILE A 150 12.15 -6.61 -19.86
CA ILE A 150 13.07 -6.08 -18.84
C ILE A 150 13.78 -7.22 -18.09
N LYS A 151 13.10 -8.35 -17.84
CA LYS A 151 13.69 -9.52 -17.18
C LYS A 151 14.76 -10.17 -18.05
N GLN A 152 14.53 -10.23 -19.37
CA GLN A 152 15.51 -10.74 -20.33
C GLN A 152 16.72 -9.79 -20.47
N ASN A 153 16.47 -8.49 -20.65
CA ASN A 153 17.51 -7.50 -20.91
C ASN A 153 17.92 -6.70 -19.66
N LYS A 154 18.59 -7.35 -18.71
CA LYS A 154 18.96 -6.74 -17.40
C LYS A 154 20.02 -5.63 -17.48
N LYS A 155 20.92 -5.64 -18.48
CA LYS A 155 22.14 -4.80 -18.53
C LYS A 155 22.04 -3.52 -19.38
N VAL A 156 20.89 -3.20 -19.97
CA VAL A 156 20.74 -1.99 -20.81
C VAL A 156 20.55 -0.76 -19.93
N SER A 157 21.37 0.29 -20.10
CA SER A 157 21.24 1.59 -19.42
C SER A 157 21.57 2.74 -20.38
N PRO A 158 20.67 3.73 -20.57
CA PRO A 158 19.30 3.84 -20.05
C PRO A 158 18.38 2.78 -20.66
N ASN A 159 17.49 2.19 -19.85
CA ASN A 159 16.55 1.18 -20.35
C ASN A 159 15.22 1.84 -20.80
N PRO A 160 14.95 1.94 -22.12
CA PRO A 160 13.70 2.56 -22.62
C PRO A 160 12.46 1.80 -22.14
N ASN A 161 12.53 0.47 -22.00
CA ASN A 161 11.41 -0.34 -21.52
C ASN A 161 11.05 -0.03 -20.06
N LYS A 162 12.04 0.29 -19.20
CA LYS A 162 11.75 0.74 -17.82
C LYS A 162 11.04 2.10 -17.81
N GLN A 163 11.40 3.02 -18.72
CA GLN A 163 10.74 4.33 -18.83
C GLN A 163 9.31 4.16 -19.35
N ASN A 164 9.11 3.40 -20.42
CA ASN A 164 7.80 3.08 -20.98
C ASN A 164 6.89 2.40 -19.95
N ARG A 165 7.42 1.44 -19.18
CA ARG A 165 6.68 0.78 -18.09
C ARG A 165 6.19 1.78 -17.04
N ARG A 166 7.03 2.75 -16.65
CA ARG A 166 6.64 3.79 -15.68
C ARG A 166 5.53 4.67 -16.25
N LYS A 167 5.64 5.09 -17.51
CA LYS A 167 4.61 5.86 -18.22
C LYS A 167 3.28 5.10 -18.25
N LEU A 168 3.25 3.86 -18.74
CA LEU A 168 2.04 3.04 -18.81
C LEU A 168 1.42 2.73 -17.44
N LYS A 169 2.23 2.44 -16.41
CA LYS A 169 1.72 2.27 -15.03
C LYS A 169 1.03 3.53 -14.52
N SER A 170 1.60 4.70 -14.80
CA SER A 170 0.98 5.97 -14.43
C SER A 170 -0.35 6.17 -15.16
N ILE A 171 -0.42 5.91 -16.47
CA ILE A 171 -1.65 6.10 -17.24
C ILE A 171 -2.74 5.14 -16.76
N LYS A 172 -2.42 3.84 -16.59
CA LYS A 172 -3.33 2.84 -16.03
C LYS A 172 -3.93 3.28 -14.69
N ARG A 173 -3.10 3.78 -13.77
CA ARG A 173 -3.56 4.28 -12.47
C ARG A 173 -4.53 5.44 -12.62
N LYS A 174 -4.23 6.40 -13.51
CA LYS A 174 -5.10 7.54 -13.79
C LYS A 174 -6.42 7.08 -14.41
N LEU A 175 -6.41 6.20 -15.41
CA LEU A 175 -7.63 5.68 -16.04
C LEU A 175 -8.55 4.95 -15.05
N ARG A 176 -8.01 4.08 -14.20
CA ARG A 176 -8.79 3.41 -13.14
C ARG A 176 -9.51 4.40 -12.22
N PHE A 177 -8.79 5.43 -11.76
CA PHE A 177 -9.38 6.48 -10.92
C PHE A 177 -10.51 7.23 -11.64
N ARG A 178 -10.30 7.58 -12.91
CA ARG A 178 -11.26 8.33 -13.74
C ARG A 178 -12.51 7.50 -14.07
N LYS A 179 -12.35 6.20 -14.34
CA LYS A 179 -13.45 5.25 -14.49
C LYS A 179 -14.31 5.19 -13.23
N CYS A 180 -13.70 5.07 -12.05
CA CYS A 180 -14.43 5.09 -10.78
C CYS A 180 -15.22 6.39 -10.60
N LYS A 181 -14.65 7.54 -10.97
CA LYS A 181 -15.35 8.84 -10.91
C LYS A 181 -16.52 8.91 -11.89
N GLN A 182 -16.37 8.39 -13.10
CA GLN A 182 -17.46 8.34 -14.09
C GLN A 182 -18.63 7.49 -13.57
N MET A 183 -18.35 6.33 -12.98
CA MET A 183 -19.37 5.49 -12.31
C MET A 183 -20.05 6.23 -11.14
N GLU A 184 -19.30 7.04 -10.37
CA GLU A 184 -19.86 7.83 -9.27
C GLU A 184 -20.80 8.92 -9.80
N TYR A 185 -20.46 9.60 -10.90
CA TYR A 185 -21.29 10.61 -11.52
C TYR A 185 -22.54 10.04 -12.18
N GLN A 186 -22.46 8.84 -12.79
CA GLN A 186 -23.63 8.15 -13.37
C GLN A 186 -24.65 7.68 -12.33
N LYS A 187 -24.23 7.46 -11.08
CA LYS A 187 -25.11 7.01 -9.99
C LYS A 187 -25.83 8.14 -9.26
N ARG A 188 -25.50 9.41 -9.51
CA ARG A 188 -26.04 10.60 -8.82
C ARG A 188 -26.91 11.44 -9.75
#